data_AF-A0A6I9QUX9-F1
#
_entry.id   AF-A0A6I9QUX9-F1
#
_cell.length_a   1.000
_cell.length_b   1.000
_cell.length_c   1.000
_cell.angle_alpha   90.00
_cell.angle_beta   90.00
_cell.angle_gamma   90.00
#
_symmetry.space_group_name_H-M   'P 1'
#
loop_
_entity.id
_entity.type
_entity.pdbx_description
1 polymer ?
#
loop_
_entity_poly.entity_id
_entity_poly.type
_entity_poly.pdbx_seq_one_letter_code
_entity_poly.pdbx_strand_id
1 'polypeptide(L)'
;MACQLRTNSLLPLFLLTFFLLPLTLLSSYPNNGRDEFMKWISWNVQNYKGTAALQLNSNSGALGGGPRALDVKLAKAEAAAVRYIVSQDGSGNYKSIREAIDSIPLHNTRRVILEIRPGIYREKIVIPKSMSFVTFLGNGTSPPVITGNDTAATRGKDGVPLNTFHSPTVAVNANYFIAANIKFENTAPYPEVGTMGGQAVALRISGDKAAFYNCSFYGSQDTLYDHKGLHYFNNCFIQGSVDFIFGYGRSLYENCYLNSIAKRVASLTAQKGSIKTMESGFSFVRSAITGSGLVYLGRAWGDHSRVVFSYTFMDKVVIPEGWNSWRIQQPETSGVYYGEYQCSGPGANWTGRVHWARLLTDEEAQPFLGTYYIYGDSWLLGPPSA
;
A
#
# COMPACT_ATOMS: atom_id res chain seq x y z
N MET A 1 71.91 51.53 -10.52
CA MET A 1 71.55 50.63 -11.63
C MET A 1 70.03 50.53 -11.64
N ALA A 2 69.27 51.41 -12.29
CA ALA A 2 69.20 51.72 -13.72
C ALA A 2 68.72 50.53 -14.56
N CYS A 3 67.43 50.54 -14.95
CA CYS A 3 66.91 50.44 -16.33
C CYS A 3 65.37 50.36 -16.27
N GLN A 4 64.62 51.44 -16.56
CA GLN A 4 64.19 51.97 -17.86
C GLN A 4 62.77 51.51 -18.29
N LEU A 5 61.80 52.40 -18.05
CA LEU A 5 60.99 53.11 -19.07
C LEU A 5 60.59 52.35 -20.36
N ARG A 6 59.27 52.19 -20.62
CA ARG A 6 58.46 53.09 -21.48
C ARG A 6 57.03 52.59 -21.68
N THR A 7 56.15 53.58 -21.73
CA THR A 7 54.74 53.58 -22.15
C THR A 7 54.59 53.39 -23.66
N ASN A 8 53.50 52.76 -24.12
CA ASN A 8 52.47 53.42 -24.94
C ASN A 8 51.32 52.47 -25.33
N SER A 9 50.14 53.04 -25.24
CA SER A 9 48.82 52.65 -25.74
C SER A 9 48.75 52.29 -27.23
N LEU A 10 47.84 51.37 -27.58
CA LEU A 10 46.81 51.51 -28.64
C LEU A 10 45.94 50.23 -28.72
N LEU A 11 44.61 50.43 -28.80
CA LEU A 11 43.61 49.39 -29.11
C LEU A 11 43.91 48.66 -30.42
N PRO A 12 43.42 47.42 -30.58
CA PRO A 12 42.47 47.22 -31.67
C PRO A 12 41.27 46.30 -31.35
N LEU A 13 40.16 46.68 -31.97
CA LEU A 13 38.95 45.95 -32.38
C LEU A 13 38.75 44.49 -31.92
N PHE A 14 37.61 44.30 -31.26
CA PHE A 14 36.86 43.05 -31.21
C PHE A 14 36.58 42.50 -32.63
N LEU A 15 37.03 41.29 -32.90
CA LEU A 15 36.52 40.43 -33.98
C LEU A 15 35.98 39.16 -33.32
N LEU A 16 34.66 39.14 -33.17
CA LEU A 16 33.88 38.03 -32.63
C LEU A 16 33.74 36.97 -33.74
N THR A 17 34.63 35.98 -33.76
CA THR A 17 34.45 34.79 -34.60
C THR A 17 33.59 33.78 -33.84
N PHE A 18 32.33 33.67 -34.26
CA PHE A 18 31.42 32.59 -33.87
C PHE A 18 32.01 31.24 -34.34
N PHE A 19 32.66 30.51 -33.44
CA PHE A 19 32.83 29.08 -33.61
C PHE A 19 31.57 28.39 -33.08
N LEU A 20 30.67 28.03 -34.01
CA LEU A 20 29.61 27.06 -33.81
C LEU A 20 30.25 25.69 -33.52
N LEU A 21 30.45 25.38 -32.23
CA LEU A 21 30.63 24.01 -31.77
C LEU A 21 29.24 23.38 -31.59
N PRO A 22 28.99 22.17 -32.13
CA PRO A 22 27.70 21.54 -32.03
C PRO A 22 27.42 21.19 -30.58
N LEU A 23 26.32 21.75 -30.07
CA LEU A 23 25.73 21.40 -28.79
C LEU A 23 25.11 20.00 -28.90
N THR A 24 25.94 18.96 -28.83
CA THR A 24 25.46 17.57 -28.75
C THR A 24 26.27 16.80 -27.74
N LEU A 25 25.68 16.66 -26.53
CA LEU A 25 25.53 15.43 -25.74
C LEU A 25 25.30 15.81 -24.27
N LEU A 26 24.16 16.45 -23.99
CA LEU A 26 23.41 16.07 -22.80
C LEU A 26 22.92 14.65 -23.08
N SER A 27 23.54 13.65 -22.45
CA SER A 27 23.00 12.30 -22.47
C SER A 27 21.59 12.37 -21.86
N SER A 28 20.58 12.35 -22.72
CA SER A 28 19.22 12.03 -22.33
C SER A 28 19.26 10.66 -21.66
N TYR A 29 19.22 10.63 -20.32
CA TYR A 29 18.86 9.39 -19.62
C TYR A 29 17.52 8.94 -20.20
N PRO A 30 17.36 7.68 -20.64
CA PRO A 30 16.11 7.25 -21.23
C PRO A 30 15.01 7.40 -20.17
N ASN A 31 14.00 8.20 -20.50
CA ASN A 31 12.78 8.42 -19.71
C ASN A 31 11.88 7.16 -19.65
N ASN A 32 12.50 5.98 -19.80
CA ASN A 32 11.84 4.70 -20.03
C ASN A 32 10.82 4.38 -18.92
N GLY A 33 11.11 4.71 -17.66
CA GLY A 33 10.19 4.42 -16.55
C GLY A 33 8.89 5.22 -16.60
N ARG A 34 8.97 6.53 -16.88
CA ARG A 34 7.80 7.41 -16.97
C ARG A 34 6.99 7.13 -18.22
N ASP A 35 7.64 6.95 -19.36
CA ASP A 35 6.97 6.69 -20.64
C ASP A 35 6.30 5.31 -20.65
N GLU A 36 6.98 4.26 -20.17
CA GLU A 36 6.37 2.93 -20.00
C GLU A 36 5.20 2.96 -19.03
N PHE A 37 5.29 3.76 -17.96
CA PHE A 37 4.18 3.92 -17.03
C PHE A 37 2.99 4.67 -17.65
N MET A 38 3.20 5.76 -18.39
CA MET A 38 2.11 6.45 -19.08
C MET A 38 1.47 5.56 -20.16
N LYS A 39 2.27 4.73 -20.84
CA LYS A 39 1.75 3.66 -21.72
C LYS A 39 0.91 2.66 -20.94
N TRP A 40 1.37 2.22 -19.78
CA TRP A 40 0.60 1.32 -18.90
C TRP A 40 -0.71 1.95 -18.43
N ILE A 41 -0.72 3.23 -18.04
CA ILE A 41 -1.94 3.98 -17.69
C ILE A 41 -2.89 4.00 -18.88
N SER A 42 -2.41 4.41 -20.05
CA SER A 42 -3.20 4.44 -21.29
C SER A 42 -3.76 3.05 -21.63
N TRP A 43 -2.94 2.01 -21.53
CA TRP A 43 -3.35 0.63 -21.73
C TRP A 43 -4.40 0.21 -20.71
N ASN A 44 -4.26 0.53 -19.42
CA ASN A 44 -5.27 0.20 -18.41
C ASN A 44 -6.58 0.95 -18.66
N VAL A 45 -6.53 2.24 -19.01
CA VAL A 45 -7.71 3.03 -19.40
C VAL A 45 -8.40 2.41 -20.62
N GLN A 46 -7.63 2.00 -21.65
CA GLN A 46 -8.18 1.38 -22.86
C GLN A 46 -8.79 0.01 -22.58
N ASN A 47 -8.10 -0.85 -21.81
CA ASN A 47 -8.65 -2.13 -21.38
C ASN A 47 -9.89 -1.97 -20.52
N TYR A 48 -9.92 -0.94 -19.66
CA TYR A 48 -11.12 -0.58 -18.92
C TYR A 48 -12.24 -0.17 -19.85
N LYS A 49 -12.02 0.78 -20.78
CA LYS A 49 -13.04 1.22 -21.74
C LYS A 49 -13.56 0.04 -22.57
N GLY A 50 -12.68 -0.87 -23.00
CA GLY A 50 -13.06 -2.11 -23.67
C GLY A 50 -13.91 -3.02 -22.77
N THR A 51 -13.51 -3.24 -21.52
CA THR A 51 -14.23 -4.12 -20.58
C THR A 51 -15.58 -3.52 -20.14
N ALA A 52 -15.64 -2.21 -19.90
CA ALA A 52 -16.86 -1.48 -19.55
C ALA A 52 -17.82 -1.39 -20.74
N ALA A 53 -17.32 -1.20 -21.97
CA ALA A 53 -18.13 -1.27 -23.18
C ALA A 53 -18.69 -2.68 -23.44
N LEU A 54 -17.91 -3.73 -23.12
CA LEU A 54 -18.39 -5.11 -23.16
C LEU A 54 -19.47 -5.38 -22.09
N GLN A 55 -19.35 -4.81 -20.90
CA GLN A 55 -20.39 -4.89 -19.86
C GLN A 55 -21.66 -4.11 -20.24
N LEU A 56 -21.54 -2.93 -20.83
CA LEU A 56 -22.71 -2.15 -21.28
C LEU A 56 -23.45 -2.82 -22.46
N ASN A 57 -22.72 -3.49 -23.36
CA ASN A 57 -23.32 -4.26 -24.46
C ASN A 57 -23.90 -5.63 -24.02
N SER A 58 -23.54 -6.12 -22.83
CA SER A 58 -24.10 -7.37 -22.28
C SER A 58 -25.52 -7.24 -21.71
N ASN A 59 -26.05 -6.01 -21.62
CA ASN A 59 -27.47 -5.75 -21.30
C ASN A 59 -28.40 -5.86 -22.53
N SER A 60 -27.88 -6.22 -23.70
CA SER A 60 -28.66 -6.47 -24.92
C SER A 60 -28.24 -7.76 -25.60
N GLY A 61 -28.85 -8.88 -25.21
CA GLY A 61 -28.90 -10.11 -26.03
C GLY A 61 -27.68 -11.03 -25.96
N ALA A 62 -27.95 -12.32 -25.84
CA ALA A 62 -26.97 -13.39 -25.69
C ALA A 62 -25.98 -13.51 -26.87
N LEU A 63 -24.68 -13.50 -26.55
CA LEU A 63 -23.69 -14.56 -26.83
C LEU A 63 -22.27 -14.10 -26.40
N GLY A 64 -21.65 -14.82 -25.47
CA GLY A 64 -20.19 -14.98 -25.41
C GLY A 64 -19.34 -13.89 -24.75
N GLY A 65 -19.63 -13.52 -23.49
CA GLY A 65 -18.74 -12.67 -22.70
C GLY A 65 -19.14 -12.64 -21.22
N GLY A 66 -19.18 -13.80 -20.57
CA GLY A 66 -19.49 -13.88 -19.15
C GLY A 66 -18.50 -13.09 -18.28
N PRO A 67 -18.87 -12.72 -17.04
CA PRO A 67 -17.90 -12.18 -16.07
C PRO A 67 -16.65 -13.05 -16.09
N ARG A 68 -15.47 -12.41 -16.17
CA ARG A 68 -14.19 -13.12 -16.28
C ARG A 68 -14.15 -14.20 -15.20
N ALA A 69 -14.05 -15.46 -15.61
CA ALA A 69 -14.28 -16.59 -14.70
C ALA A 69 -13.34 -16.52 -13.50
N LEU A 70 -13.90 -16.77 -12.31
CA LEU A 70 -13.14 -16.89 -11.06
C LEU A 70 -11.97 -17.87 -11.25
N ASP A 71 -10.82 -17.59 -10.63
CA ASP A 71 -9.70 -18.54 -10.62
C ASP A 71 -10.19 -19.94 -10.24
N VAL A 72 -9.88 -20.94 -11.09
CA VAL A 72 -10.38 -22.30 -10.95
C VAL A 72 -9.99 -22.94 -9.61
N LYS A 73 -8.80 -22.63 -9.08
CA LYS A 73 -8.36 -23.12 -7.76
C LYS A 73 -9.17 -22.46 -6.65
N LEU A 74 -9.46 -21.17 -6.77
CA LEU A 74 -10.33 -20.46 -5.83
C LEU A 74 -11.74 -21.04 -5.86
N ALA A 75 -12.35 -21.22 -7.03
CA ALA A 75 -13.67 -21.81 -7.17
C ALA A 75 -13.77 -23.20 -6.51
N LYS A 76 -12.78 -24.06 -6.75
CA LYS A 76 -12.69 -25.38 -6.11
C LYS A 76 -12.53 -25.29 -4.59
N ALA A 77 -11.73 -24.33 -4.12
CA ALA A 77 -11.50 -24.15 -2.70
C ALA A 77 -12.79 -23.71 -1.98
N GLU A 78 -13.55 -22.76 -2.54
CA GLU A 78 -14.82 -22.31 -1.99
C GLU A 78 -15.89 -23.41 -2.00
N ALA A 79 -15.97 -24.21 -3.07
CA ALA A 79 -16.91 -25.33 -3.15
C ALA A 79 -16.67 -26.40 -2.08
N ALA A 80 -15.47 -26.46 -1.52
CA ALA A 80 -15.08 -27.39 -0.46
C ALA A 80 -14.90 -26.70 0.90
N ALA A 81 -15.50 -25.53 1.15
CA ALA A 81 -15.29 -24.78 2.38
C ALA A 81 -15.58 -25.59 3.65
N VAL A 82 -14.74 -25.42 4.67
CA VAL A 82 -14.95 -25.91 6.05
C VAL A 82 -14.83 -24.77 7.03
N ARG A 83 -15.45 -24.96 8.19
CA ARG A 83 -15.55 -23.94 9.23
C ARG A 83 -15.17 -24.55 10.57
N TYR A 84 -14.33 -23.83 11.31
CA TYR A 84 -13.91 -24.18 12.66
C TYR A 84 -14.08 -22.97 13.58
N ILE A 85 -14.54 -23.22 14.80
CA ILE A 85 -14.72 -22.21 15.83
C ILE A 85 -13.46 -22.18 16.71
N VAL A 86 -12.92 -20.98 16.92
CA VAL A 86 -11.84 -20.71 17.86
C VAL A 86 -12.42 -19.94 19.04
N SER A 87 -12.35 -20.50 20.24
CA SER A 87 -12.88 -19.87 21.45
C SER A 87 -12.00 -20.13 22.67
N GLN A 88 -11.58 -19.07 23.36
CA GLN A 88 -10.67 -19.17 24.51
C GLN A 88 -11.32 -19.90 25.71
N ASP A 89 -12.65 -19.91 25.80
CA ASP A 89 -13.41 -20.61 26.85
C ASP A 89 -13.56 -22.13 26.60
N GLY A 90 -13.09 -22.63 25.45
CA GLY A 90 -13.19 -24.05 25.08
C GLY A 90 -14.53 -24.49 24.50
N SER A 91 -15.46 -23.57 24.21
CA SER A 91 -16.73 -23.89 23.54
C SER A 91 -16.59 -24.10 22.01
N GLY A 92 -15.41 -23.83 21.44
CA GLY A 92 -15.10 -24.02 20.02
C GLY A 92 -14.36 -25.32 19.72
N ASN A 93 -13.96 -25.49 18.45
CA ASN A 93 -13.09 -26.57 18.01
C ASN A 93 -11.66 -26.43 18.54
N TYR A 94 -11.18 -25.20 18.70
CA TYR A 94 -9.82 -24.86 19.15
C TYR A 94 -9.86 -23.77 20.21
N LYS A 95 -8.87 -23.76 21.12
CA LYS A 95 -8.76 -22.73 22.17
C LYS A 95 -7.96 -21.50 21.74
N SER A 96 -7.12 -21.66 20.72
CA SER A 96 -6.24 -20.59 20.20
C SER A 96 -6.25 -20.55 18.67
N ILE A 97 -5.87 -19.40 18.12
CA ILE A 97 -5.79 -19.21 16.66
C ILE A 97 -4.65 -20.06 16.11
N ARG A 98 -3.52 -20.13 16.83
CA ARG A 98 -2.37 -20.94 16.44
C ARG A 98 -2.71 -22.43 16.34
N GLU A 99 -3.40 -22.98 17.34
CA GLU A 99 -3.83 -24.39 17.33
C GLU A 99 -4.71 -24.69 16.10
N ALA A 100 -5.64 -23.78 15.77
CA ALA A 100 -6.47 -23.91 14.58
C ALA A 100 -5.64 -23.88 13.29
N ILE A 101 -4.65 -23.00 13.19
CA ILE A 101 -3.73 -22.92 12.03
C ILE A 101 -2.89 -24.18 11.91
N ASP A 102 -2.34 -24.68 13.03
CA ASP A 102 -1.48 -25.87 13.06
C ASP A 102 -2.25 -27.14 12.64
N SER A 103 -3.59 -27.14 12.73
CA SER A 103 -4.45 -28.22 12.24
C SER A 103 -4.65 -28.24 10.72
N ILE A 104 -4.35 -27.14 10.02
CA ILE A 104 -4.56 -27.03 8.58
C ILE A 104 -3.38 -27.68 7.86
N PRO A 105 -3.62 -28.65 6.95
CA PRO A 105 -2.53 -29.28 6.21
C PRO A 105 -1.81 -28.27 5.33
N LEU A 106 -0.50 -28.42 5.20
CA LEU A 106 0.27 -27.71 4.18
C LEU A 106 -0.27 -28.07 2.79
N HIS A 107 -0.16 -27.15 1.84
CA HIS A 107 -0.73 -27.27 0.49
C HIS A 107 -2.26 -27.37 0.47
N ASN A 108 -2.91 -26.70 1.43
CA ASN A 108 -4.35 -26.62 1.54
C ASN A 108 -5.02 -26.22 0.22
N THR A 109 -6.03 -26.98 -0.18
CA THR A 109 -6.79 -26.80 -1.44
C THR A 109 -8.24 -26.40 -1.22
N ARG A 110 -8.68 -26.25 0.04
CA ARG A 110 -10.05 -25.91 0.41
C ARG A 110 -10.11 -24.64 1.23
N ARG A 111 -11.21 -23.88 1.15
CA ARG A 111 -11.42 -22.73 2.03
C ARG A 111 -11.54 -23.21 3.48
N VAL A 112 -10.67 -22.74 4.37
CA VAL A 112 -10.77 -22.98 5.81
C VAL A 112 -11.14 -21.69 6.51
N ILE A 113 -12.35 -21.63 7.06
CA ILE A 113 -12.89 -20.48 7.76
C ILE A 113 -12.70 -20.70 9.26
N LEU A 114 -11.88 -19.86 9.89
CA LEU A 114 -11.72 -19.80 11.33
C LEU A 114 -12.66 -18.72 11.87
N GLU A 115 -13.76 -19.15 12.48
CA GLU A 115 -14.64 -18.28 13.27
C GLU A 115 -14.02 -18.00 14.62
N ILE A 116 -13.47 -16.81 14.78
CA ILE A 116 -12.77 -16.42 16.00
C ILE A 116 -13.77 -15.68 16.88
N ARG A 117 -14.11 -16.30 18.02
CA ARG A 117 -15.03 -15.73 19.00
C ARG A 117 -14.45 -14.46 19.63
N PRO A 118 -15.29 -13.55 20.15
CA PRO A 118 -14.80 -12.37 20.85
C PRO A 118 -13.79 -12.70 21.94
N GLY A 119 -12.69 -11.95 22.00
CA GLY A 119 -11.61 -12.17 22.94
C GLY A 119 -10.35 -11.40 22.59
N ILE A 120 -9.38 -11.44 23.49
CA ILE A 120 -8.03 -10.90 23.26
C ILE A 120 -7.07 -12.08 23.13
N TYR A 121 -6.62 -12.30 21.90
CA TYR A 121 -5.71 -13.37 21.50
C TYR A 121 -4.29 -12.80 21.44
N ARG A 122 -3.54 -12.95 22.53
CA ARG A 122 -2.12 -12.57 22.59
C ARG A 122 -1.25 -13.64 21.94
N GLU A 123 -1.23 -13.66 20.62
CA GLU A 123 -0.56 -14.68 19.81
C GLU A 123 0.25 -14.05 18.68
N LYS A 124 1.45 -14.61 18.44
CA LYS A 124 2.22 -14.32 17.23
C LYS A 124 1.90 -15.35 16.16
N ILE A 125 1.22 -14.90 15.10
CA ILE A 125 0.66 -15.77 14.06
C ILE A 125 1.46 -15.67 12.77
N VAL A 126 1.79 -16.81 12.17
CA VAL A 126 2.40 -16.89 10.84
C VAL A 126 1.62 -17.89 10.00
N ILE A 127 0.99 -17.42 8.92
CA ILE A 127 0.37 -18.28 7.93
C ILE A 127 1.40 -18.52 6.81
N PRO A 128 1.90 -19.75 6.62
CA PRO A 128 2.94 -20.02 5.65
C PRO A 128 2.39 -19.97 4.22
N LYS A 129 3.28 -19.74 3.24
CA LYS A 129 2.91 -19.61 1.82
C LYS A 129 2.14 -20.82 1.27
N SER A 130 2.44 -22.01 1.78
CA SER A 130 1.80 -23.27 1.38
C SER A 130 0.37 -23.43 1.92
N MET A 131 -0.13 -22.53 2.77
CA MET A 131 -1.45 -22.66 3.42
C MET A 131 -2.44 -21.64 2.84
N SER A 132 -2.73 -21.74 1.53
CA SER A 132 -3.68 -20.84 0.85
C SER A 132 -5.12 -21.05 1.33
N PHE A 133 -6.01 -20.11 0.99
CA PHE A 133 -7.46 -20.19 1.25
C PHE A 133 -7.87 -20.24 2.73
N VAL A 134 -7.13 -19.53 3.59
CA VAL A 134 -7.50 -19.36 5.01
C VAL A 134 -8.34 -18.09 5.17
N THR A 135 -9.40 -18.16 5.97
CA THR A 135 -10.22 -17.01 6.35
C THR A 135 -10.24 -16.84 7.86
N PHE A 136 -10.01 -15.62 8.35
CA PHE A 136 -10.35 -15.23 9.72
C PHE A 136 -11.66 -14.48 9.72
N LEU A 137 -12.65 -14.98 10.44
CA LEU A 137 -13.97 -14.38 10.55
C LEU A 137 -14.29 -14.08 12.01
N GLY A 138 -14.41 -12.80 12.34
CA GLY A 138 -14.84 -12.34 13.65
C GLY A 138 -16.30 -11.92 13.67
N ASN A 139 -16.81 -11.67 14.88
CA ASN A 139 -18.12 -11.06 15.07
C ASN A 139 -18.05 -9.54 14.77
N GLY A 140 -18.91 -9.02 13.89
CA GLY A 140 -18.90 -7.61 13.51
C GLY A 140 -19.21 -6.61 14.64
N THR A 141 -19.98 -7.03 15.65
CA THR A 141 -20.34 -6.19 16.82
C THR A 141 -19.25 -6.23 17.88
N SER A 142 -18.58 -7.37 18.03
CA SER A 142 -17.51 -7.57 19.01
C SER A 142 -16.32 -8.30 18.37
N PRO A 143 -15.57 -7.63 17.49
CA PRO A 143 -14.47 -8.26 16.76
C PRO A 143 -13.35 -8.69 17.72
N PRO A 144 -12.80 -9.91 17.57
CA PRO A 144 -11.66 -10.34 18.36
C PRO A 144 -10.42 -9.49 18.06
N VAL A 145 -9.54 -9.39 19.06
CA VAL A 145 -8.26 -8.68 18.96
C VAL A 145 -7.14 -9.70 18.93
N ILE A 146 -6.31 -9.66 17.88
CA ILE A 146 -5.05 -10.40 17.82
C ILE A 146 -3.93 -9.41 18.11
N THR A 147 -3.25 -9.60 19.25
CA THR A 147 -2.33 -8.59 19.81
C THR A 147 -0.93 -9.13 20.08
N GLY A 148 0.06 -8.29 19.81
CA GLY A 148 1.49 -8.52 20.04
C GLY A 148 2.18 -7.21 20.42
N ASN A 149 3.49 -7.25 20.62
CA ASN A 149 4.28 -6.07 21.01
C ASN A 149 5.73 -6.13 20.50
N ASP A 150 6.00 -6.96 19.48
CA ASP A 150 7.34 -7.10 18.93
C ASP A 150 7.72 -5.85 18.14
N THR A 151 8.96 -5.41 18.32
CA THR A 151 9.60 -4.37 17.51
C THR A 151 10.64 -5.00 16.59
N ALA A 152 11.16 -4.22 15.64
CA ALA A 152 12.30 -4.61 14.83
C ALA A 152 13.56 -4.90 15.66
N ALA A 153 13.70 -4.26 16.83
CA ALA A 153 14.80 -4.50 17.77
C ALA A 153 14.59 -5.73 18.67
N THR A 154 13.35 -6.24 18.79
CA THR A 154 13.07 -7.43 19.62
C THR A 154 13.94 -8.60 19.16
N ARG A 155 14.55 -9.31 20.11
CA ARG A 155 15.42 -10.45 19.84
C ARG A 155 14.58 -11.70 19.58
N GLY A 156 14.82 -12.35 18.44
CA GLY A 156 14.27 -13.65 18.11
C GLY A 156 14.83 -14.75 19.01
N LYS A 157 14.33 -15.98 18.83
CA LYS A 157 14.80 -17.17 19.59
C LYS A 157 16.27 -17.50 19.35
N ASP A 158 16.82 -17.05 18.23
CA ASP A 158 18.23 -17.15 17.82
C ASP A 158 19.10 -16.01 18.37
N GLY A 159 18.54 -15.08 19.15
CA GLY A 159 19.23 -13.91 19.68
C GLY A 159 19.47 -12.81 18.63
N VAL A 160 18.96 -12.94 17.41
CA VAL A 160 19.10 -11.95 16.33
C VAL A 160 17.90 -10.99 16.37
N PRO A 161 18.05 -9.67 16.13
CA PRO A 161 16.90 -8.78 16.04
C PRO A 161 15.96 -9.23 14.93
N LEU A 162 14.64 -9.20 15.20
CA LEU A 162 13.61 -9.60 14.25
C LEU A 162 13.65 -8.76 12.96
N ASN A 163 14.11 -7.51 13.05
CA ASN A 163 13.91 -6.49 12.02
C ASN A 163 12.41 -6.27 11.72
N THR A 164 12.09 -5.26 10.91
CA THR A 164 10.70 -4.93 10.59
C THR A 164 9.94 -6.14 10.01
N PHE A 165 10.58 -6.94 9.15
CA PHE A 165 9.93 -8.05 8.44
C PHE A 165 9.42 -9.17 9.35
N HIS A 166 10.09 -9.42 10.48
CA HIS A 166 9.70 -10.46 11.44
C HIS A 166 9.07 -9.92 12.73
N SER A 167 8.93 -8.59 12.88
CA SER A 167 8.14 -7.95 13.93
C SER A 167 6.60 -8.12 13.89
N PRO A 168 5.92 -8.55 12.79
CA PRO A 168 4.46 -8.58 12.77
C PRO A 168 3.82 -9.44 13.86
N THR A 169 2.75 -8.93 14.49
CA THR A 169 1.82 -9.75 15.29
C THR A 169 1.22 -10.86 14.43
N VAL A 170 0.74 -10.52 13.23
CA VAL A 170 0.23 -11.46 12.24
C VAL A 170 0.98 -11.32 10.92
N ALA A 171 1.60 -12.40 10.47
CA ALA A 171 2.28 -12.47 9.17
C ALA A 171 1.59 -13.47 8.23
N VAL A 172 0.94 -12.95 7.19
CA VAL A 172 0.23 -13.76 6.19
C VAL A 172 1.08 -13.87 4.93
N ASN A 173 1.58 -15.07 4.63
CA ASN A 173 2.34 -15.35 3.41
C ASN A 173 1.53 -16.16 2.38
N ALA A 174 0.32 -16.60 2.77
CA ALA A 174 -0.58 -17.43 1.99
C ALA A 174 -1.45 -16.63 1.03
N ASN A 175 -1.69 -17.18 -0.15
CA ASN A 175 -2.56 -16.57 -1.14
C ASN A 175 -4.04 -16.77 -0.78
N TYR A 176 -4.92 -15.92 -1.33
CA TYR A 176 -6.37 -16.02 -1.16
C TYR A 176 -6.82 -15.91 0.30
N PHE A 177 -6.04 -15.20 1.14
CA PHE A 177 -6.40 -14.95 2.53
C PHE A 177 -7.55 -13.95 2.64
N ILE A 178 -8.49 -14.21 3.54
CA ILE A 178 -9.56 -13.25 3.85
C ILE A 178 -9.56 -12.98 5.36
N ALA A 179 -9.70 -11.72 5.76
CA ALA A 179 -10.06 -11.39 7.14
C ALA A 179 -11.30 -10.51 7.13
N ALA A 180 -12.26 -10.82 8.00
CA ALA A 180 -13.45 -10.01 8.19
C ALA A 180 -13.73 -9.80 9.68
N ASN A 181 -13.99 -8.56 10.09
CA ASN A 181 -14.30 -8.19 11.46
C ASN A 181 -13.20 -8.61 12.47
N ILE A 182 -11.94 -8.33 12.17
CA ILE A 182 -10.80 -8.64 13.06
C ILE A 182 -10.06 -7.35 13.42
N LYS A 183 -9.61 -7.24 14.67
CA LYS A 183 -8.66 -6.21 15.11
C LYS A 183 -7.25 -6.80 15.17
N PHE A 184 -6.34 -6.28 14.36
CA PHE A 184 -4.92 -6.61 14.40
C PHE A 184 -4.16 -5.50 15.13
N GLU A 185 -3.35 -5.85 16.12
CA GLU A 185 -2.73 -4.88 17.00
C GLU A 185 -1.26 -5.20 17.28
N ASN A 186 -0.42 -4.18 17.25
CA ASN A 186 0.90 -4.18 17.88
C ASN A 186 0.95 -3.05 18.92
N THR A 187 1.14 -3.45 20.18
CA THR A 187 1.12 -2.60 21.37
C THR A 187 2.50 -2.11 21.77
N ALA A 188 3.52 -2.26 20.91
CA ALA A 188 4.83 -1.70 21.16
C ALA A 188 4.72 -0.18 21.46
N PRO A 189 5.48 0.34 22.44
CA PRO A 189 5.45 1.75 22.77
C PRO A 189 5.77 2.63 21.55
N TYR A 190 5.14 3.81 21.49
CA TYR A 190 5.46 4.81 20.48
C TYR A 190 6.97 5.12 20.55
N PRO A 191 7.75 4.88 19.46
CA PRO A 191 9.19 5.05 19.50
C PRO A 191 9.57 6.51 19.68
N GLU A 192 10.61 6.78 20.47
CA GLU A 192 11.19 8.12 20.53
C GLU A 192 11.81 8.49 19.17
N VAL A 193 11.89 9.79 18.89
CA VAL A 193 12.46 10.26 17.64
C VAL A 193 13.93 9.82 17.57
N GLY A 194 14.28 9.09 16.51
CA GLY A 194 15.64 8.57 16.31
C GLY A 194 15.90 7.19 16.91
N THR A 195 14.91 6.56 17.56
CA THR A 195 15.05 5.16 18.02
C THR A 195 15.31 4.23 16.83
N MET A 196 16.46 3.55 16.86
CA MET A 196 16.75 2.48 15.92
C MET A 196 15.95 1.22 16.28
N GLY A 197 15.28 0.61 15.30
CA GLY A 197 14.53 -0.63 15.50
C GLY A 197 13.15 -0.44 16.17
N GLY A 198 12.62 0.78 16.23
CA GLY A 198 11.30 1.09 16.80
C GLY A 198 10.09 0.70 15.93
N GLN A 199 10.32 0.16 14.73
CA GLN A 199 9.25 -0.32 13.85
C GLN A 199 8.50 -1.49 14.50
N ALA A 200 7.17 -1.48 14.45
CA ALA A 200 6.35 -2.48 15.14
C ALA A 200 5.09 -2.79 14.34
N VAL A 201 5.15 -3.87 13.56
CA VAL A 201 4.10 -4.22 12.61
C VAL A 201 2.94 -4.94 13.31
N ALA A 202 1.70 -4.52 13.06
CA ALA A 202 0.49 -5.23 13.49
C ALA A 202 0.17 -6.38 12.53
N LEU A 203 0.13 -6.09 11.23
CA LEU A 203 -0.08 -7.08 10.19
C LEU A 203 0.87 -6.90 9.03
N ARG A 204 1.48 -8.00 8.58
CA ARG A 204 2.18 -8.09 7.29
C ARG A 204 1.43 -9.02 6.36
N ILE A 205 1.12 -8.55 5.16
CA ILE A 205 0.54 -9.36 4.09
C ILE A 205 1.53 -9.48 2.92
N SER A 206 1.86 -10.72 2.54
CA SER A 206 2.81 -11.05 1.48
C SER A 206 2.30 -12.13 0.52
N GLY A 207 1.16 -12.73 0.84
CA GLY A 207 0.47 -13.66 -0.03
C GLY A 207 -0.43 -12.90 -0.99
N ASP A 208 -0.51 -13.38 -2.21
CA ASP A 208 -1.23 -12.72 -3.30
C ASP A 208 -2.75 -12.89 -3.15
N LYS A 209 -3.52 -11.91 -3.62
CA LYS A 209 -5.00 -11.95 -3.65
C LYS A 209 -5.61 -12.05 -2.25
N ALA A 210 -5.33 -11.08 -1.39
CA ALA A 210 -5.85 -11.05 -0.02
C ALA A 210 -6.89 -9.94 0.17
N ALA A 211 -7.95 -10.21 0.94
CA ALA A 211 -9.03 -9.26 1.18
C ALA A 211 -9.29 -9.04 2.68
N PHE A 212 -9.52 -7.80 3.07
CA PHE A 212 -9.80 -7.38 4.44
C PHE A 212 -11.10 -6.57 4.47
N TYR A 213 -12.07 -7.01 5.27
CA TYR A 213 -13.40 -6.41 5.36
C TYR A 213 -13.71 -6.00 6.79
N ASN A 214 -14.01 -4.72 7.02
CA ASN A 214 -14.36 -4.23 8.38
C ASN A 214 -13.29 -4.60 9.44
N CYS A 215 -12.03 -4.67 9.02
CA CYS A 215 -10.90 -4.94 9.91
C CYS A 215 -10.32 -3.63 10.45
N SER A 216 -9.69 -3.71 11.61
CA SER A 216 -8.96 -2.58 12.19
C SER A 216 -7.49 -2.94 12.45
N PHE A 217 -6.59 -2.00 12.20
CA PHE A 217 -5.15 -2.17 12.35
C PHE A 217 -4.62 -1.09 13.29
N TYR A 218 -4.04 -1.50 14.41
CA TYR A 218 -3.55 -0.61 15.46
C TYR A 218 -2.04 -0.79 15.65
N GLY A 219 -1.32 0.32 15.59
CA GLY A 219 0.12 0.36 15.83
C GLY A 219 0.62 1.80 15.90
N SER A 220 1.95 1.97 16.00
CA SER A 220 2.61 3.26 15.95
C SER A 220 3.40 3.41 14.65
N GLN A 221 4.68 3.00 14.61
CA GLN A 221 5.48 3.03 13.40
C GLN A 221 5.34 1.69 12.64
N ASP A 222 5.14 1.75 11.32
CA ASP A 222 5.06 0.58 10.43
C ASP A 222 3.85 -0.35 10.73
N THR A 223 2.67 0.19 11.09
CA THR A 223 1.49 -0.60 11.49
C THR A 223 1.09 -1.71 10.49
N LEU A 224 0.88 -1.35 9.23
CA LEU A 224 0.43 -2.25 8.16
C LEU A 224 1.51 -2.40 7.11
N TYR A 225 2.16 -3.56 7.11
CA TYR A 225 3.13 -3.93 6.09
C TYR A 225 2.43 -4.63 4.92
N ASP A 226 1.90 -3.83 4.01
CA ASP A 226 1.38 -4.22 2.71
C ASP A 226 2.52 -4.57 1.75
N HIS A 227 3.19 -5.69 2.05
CA HIS A 227 4.49 -6.01 1.49
C HIS A 227 4.43 -6.25 -0.02
N LYS A 228 3.63 -7.22 -0.49
CA LYS A 228 3.51 -7.56 -1.92
C LYS A 228 2.27 -8.38 -2.22
N GLY A 229 1.74 -8.24 -3.45
CA GLY A 229 0.56 -8.96 -3.93
C GLY A 229 -0.54 -8.01 -4.37
N LEU A 230 -1.64 -8.58 -4.85
CA LEU A 230 -2.91 -7.91 -5.08
C LEU A 230 -3.74 -7.93 -3.80
N HIS A 231 -4.05 -6.77 -3.22
CA HIS A 231 -4.80 -6.72 -1.97
C HIS A 231 -6.00 -5.78 -2.03
N TYR A 232 -7.02 -6.12 -1.27
CA TYR A 232 -8.23 -5.32 -1.11
C TYR A 232 -8.49 -5.05 0.36
N PHE A 233 -8.68 -3.78 0.71
CA PHE A 233 -9.07 -3.35 2.05
C PHE A 233 -10.37 -2.56 1.91
N ASN A 234 -11.45 -3.03 2.50
CA ASN A 234 -12.76 -2.39 2.41
C ASN A 234 -13.33 -2.11 3.80
N ASN A 235 -13.75 -0.87 4.00
CA ASN A 235 -14.29 -0.40 5.27
C ASN A 235 -13.33 -0.67 6.44
N CYS A 236 -12.02 -0.48 6.23
CA CYS A 236 -11.01 -0.74 7.25
C CYS A 236 -10.64 0.52 8.02
N PHE A 237 -10.31 0.36 9.30
CA PHE A 237 -9.70 1.40 10.13
C PHE A 237 -8.20 1.12 10.27
N ILE A 238 -7.34 2.10 9.99
CA ILE A 238 -5.88 1.94 10.06
C ILE A 238 -5.30 3.10 10.85
N GLN A 239 -4.62 2.79 11.95
CA GLN A 239 -3.99 3.77 12.82
C GLN A 239 -2.47 3.64 12.86
N GLY A 240 -1.77 4.77 12.84
CA GLY A 240 -0.34 4.80 13.14
C GLY A 240 0.28 6.19 13.02
N SER A 241 1.60 6.22 12.92
CA SER A 241 2.41 7.44 12.91
C SER A 241 3.33 7.47 11.69
N VAL A 242 4.56 6.98 11.80
CA VAL A 242 5.53 6.93 10.70
C VAL A 242 5.28 5.69 9.85
N ASP A 243 5.10 5.90 8.54
CA ASP A 243 5.01 4.86 7.50
C ASP A 243 3.99 3.77 7.80
N PHE A 244 2.87 4.15 8.41
CA PHE A 244 1.97 3.15 8.98
C PHE A 244 1.22 2.31 7.94
N ILE A 245 1.30 2.68 6.65
CA ILE A 245 0.97 1.82 5.51
C ILE A 245 2.17 1.80 4.55
N PHE A 246 2.86 0.67 4.43
CA PHE A 246 4.11 0.62 3.67
C PHE A 246 4.33 -0.72 2.97
N GLY A 247 5.19 -0.72 1.96
CA GLY A 247 5.53 -1.89 1.15
C GLY A 247 5.40 -1.62 -0.35
N TYR A 248 5.20 -2.66 -1.15
CA TYR A 248 5.06 -2.56 -2.62
C TYR A 248 3.92 -3.42 -3.16
N GLY A 249 2.88 -3.66 -2.35
CA GLY A 249 1.62 -4.20 -2.84
C GLY A 249 0.99 -3.36 -3.97
N ARG A 250 0.13 -4.00 -4.75
CA ARG A 250 -0.82 -3.34 -5.65
C ARG A 250 -2.19 -3.46 -4.98
N SER A 251 -2.59 -2.41 -4.30
CA SER A 251 -3.65 -2.50 -3.30
C SER A 251 -4.68 -1.41 -3.45
N LEU A 252 -5.95 -1.81 -3.35
CA LEU A 252 -7.09 -0.89 -3.32
C LEU A 252 -7.62 -0.82 -1.89
N TYR A 253 -7.62 0.39 -1.34
CA TYR A 253 -8.18 0.75 -0.04
C TYR A 253 -9.46 1.54 -0.28
N GLU A 254 -10.61 0.93 -0.06
CA GLU A 254 -11.92 1.50 -0.36
C GLU A 254 -12.73 1.74 0.92
N ASN A 255 -13.24 2.97 1.08
CA ASN A 255 -14.00 3.38 2.27
C ASN A 255 -13.21 3.22 3.58
N CYS A 256 -11.90 3.43 3.55
CA CYS A 256 -11.03 3.25 4.71
C CYS A 256 -10.90 4.53 5.54
N TYR A 257 -10.68 4.37 6.85
CA TYR A 257 -10.44 5.45 7.81
C TYR A 257 -8.99 5.39 8.27
N LEU A 258 -8.21 6.39 7.89
CA LEU A 258 -6.80 6.51 8.21
C LEU A 258 -6.64 7.50 9.37
N ASN A 259 -6.23 7.00 10.53
CA ASN A 259 -6.10 7.78 11.76
C ASN A 259 -4.63 7.98 12.13
N SER A 260 -4.13 9.20 11.98
CA SER A 260 -2.80 9.56 12.47
C SER A 260 -2.79 9.66 13.99
N ILE A 261 -1.77 9.10 14.62
CA ILE A 261 -1.40 9.35 16.02
C ILE A 261 -0.01 9.98 16.13
N ALA A 262 0.45 10.63 15.06
CA ALA A 262 1.74 11.31 15.05
C ALA A 262 1.81 12.37 16.16
N LYS A 263 2.95 12.42 16.87
CA LYS A 263 3.22 13.45 17.88
C LYS A 263 3.77 14.76 17.29
N ARG A 264 4.36 14.68 16.09
CA ARG A 264 4.93 15.81 15.35
C ARG A 264 4.58 15.66 13.88
N VAL A 265 5.56 15.36 13.03
CA VAL A 265 5.38 15.11 11.60
C VAL A 265 5.65 13.63 11.32
N ALA A 266 4.81 13.02 10.50
CA ALA A 266 5.00 11.66 10.02
C ALA A 266 4.53 11.51 8.55
N SER A 267 4.55 10.29 8.03
CA SER A 267 4.03 9.97 6.70
C SER A 267 3.02 8.84 6.83
N LEU A 268 1.83 9.00 6.24
CA LEU A 268 0.82 7.94 6.24
C LEU A 268 1.33 6.73 5.48
N THR A 269 1.85 6.98 4.27
CA THR A 269 2.29 5.92 3.36
C THR A 269 3.78 5.97 3.06
N ALA A 270 4.39 4.80 2.88
CA ALA A 270 5.74 4.65 2.34
C ALA A 270 5.80 3.52 1.31
N GLN A 271 5.38 3.81 0.08
CA GLN A 271 5.34 2.84 -0.99
C GLN A 271 6.74 2.71 -1.65
N LYS A 272 7.25 1.47 -1.80
CA LYS A 272 8.64 1.17 -2.21
C LYS A 272 8.84 0.98 -3.72
N GLY A 273 7.82 1.21 -4.55
CA GLY A 273 7.79 0.81 -5.95
C GLY A 273 9.11 1.01 -6.69
N SER A 274 9.45 0.05 -7.54
CA SER A 274 10.63 0.06 -8.41
C SER A 274 10.27 -0.31 -9.85
N ILE A 275 11.22 -0.17 -10.77
CA ILE A 275 11.04 -0.56 -12.18
C ILE A 275 10.64 -2.04 -12.36
N LYS A 276 11.05 -2.94 -11.45
CA LYS A 276 10.66 -4.37 -11.50
C LYS A 276 9.22 -4.62 -11.06
N THR A 277 8.60 -3.62 -10.44
CA THR A 277 7.27 -3.67 -9.82
C THR A 277 6.44 -2.52 -10.35
N MET A 278 6.53 -2.22 -11.65
CA MET A 278 5.85 -1.09 -12.29
C MET A 278 4.34 -1.09 -12.10
N GLU A 279 3.73 -2.24 -11.82
CA GLU A 279 2.29 -2.35 -11.55
C GLU A 279 1.91 -2.16 -10.07
N SER A 280 2.88 -2.03 -9.15
CA SER A 280 2.60 -1.80 -7.73
C SER A 280 2.06 -0.38 -7.46
N GLY A 281 1.41 -0.21 -6.32
CA GLY A 281 0.91 1.09 -5.88
C GLY A 281 -0.28 0.97 -4.94
N PHE A 282 -0.46 1.99 -4.11
CA PHE A 282 -1.60 2.09 -3.21
C PHE A 282 -2.63 3.06 -3.79
N SER A 283 -3.87 2.59 -3.97
CA SER A 283 -5.00 3.45 -4.35
C SER A 283 -5.98 3.54 -3.18
N PHE A 284 -6.27 4.74 -2.73
CA PHE A 284 -7.25 5.04 -1.69
C PHE A 284 -8.46 5.72 -2.32
N VAL A 285 -9.63 5.13 -2.15
CA VAL A 285 -10.88 5.58 -2.77
C VAL A 285 -11.93 5.79 -1.70
N ARG A 286 -12.61 6.95 -1.71
CA ARG A 286 -13.69 7.30 -0.76
C ARG A 286 -13.29 7.12 0.71
N SER A 287 -12.03 7.41 1.01
CA SER A 287 -11.46 7.22 2.34
C SER A 287 -11.45 8.54 3.14
N ALA A 288 -11.06 8.48 4.41
CA ALA A 288 -10.89 9.65 5.25
C ALA A 288 -9.55 9.64 5.99
N ILE A 289 -8.90 10.80 6.09
CA ILE A 289 -7.65 11.02 6.80
C ILE A 289 -7.91 12.00 7.94
N THR A 290 -7.70 11.55 9.18
CA THR A 290 -7.96 12.31 10.41
C THR A 290 -6.88 12.02 11.45
N GLY A 291 -7.06 12.53 12.67
CA GLY A 291 -6.26 12.15 13.83
C GLY A 291 -5.49 13.32 14.42
N SER A 292 -4.25 13.06 14.86
CA SER A 292 -3.38 14.04 15.50
C SER A 292 -2.04 14.22 14.79
N GLY A 293 -1.36 15.31 15.15
CA GLY A 293 -0.09 15.68 14.56
C GLY A 293 -0.24 16.15 13.11
N LEU A 294 0.88 16.17 12.41
CA LEU A 294 0.99 16.54 11.03
C LEU A 294 1.47 15.36 10.20
N VAL A 295 0.94 15.20 8.99
CA VAL A 295 1.25 14.07 8.12
C VAL A 295 1.47 14.50 6.68
N TYR A 296 2.50 13.92 6.06
CA TYR A 296 2.52 13.75 4.62
C TYR A 296 1.57 12.61 4.24
N LEU A 297 0.85 12.75 3.14
CA LEU A 297 0.10 11.69 2.48
C LEU A 297 0.99 10.48 2.17
N GLY A 298 2.24 10.74 1.79
CA GLY A 298 3.22 9.69 1.59
C GLY A 298 4.64 10.19 1.42
N ARG A 299 5.58 9.28 1.59
CA ARG A 299 6.98 9.48 1.22
C ARG A 299 7.52 8.37 0.33
N ALA A 300 8.31 8.76 -0.68
CA ALA A 300 8.76 7.84 -1.72
C ALA A 300 9.91 6.95 -1.24
N TRP A 301 9.56 5.77 -0.71
CA TRP A 301 10.56 4.79 -0.28
C TRP A 301 11.29 4.14 -1.47
N GLY A 302 10.69 4.12 -2.66
CA GLY A 302 11.31 3.67 -3.91
C GLY A 302 11.19 4.68 -5.05
N ASP A 303 12.03 4.52 -6.06
CA ASP A 303 12.15 5.42 -7.22
C ASP A 303 10.97 5.37 -8.20
N HIS A 304 10.10 4.36 -8.07
CA HIS A 304 8.82 4.24 -8.77
C HIS A 304 7.66 4.17 -7.77
N SER A 305 7.77 4.92 -6.67
CA SER A 305 6.74 4.93 -5.62
C SER A 305 5.40 5.44 -6.16
N ARG A 306 4.31 4.70 -5.90
CA ARG A 306 2.98 5.07 -6.40
C ARG A 306 1.92 5.07 -5.32
N VAL A 307 1.26 6.21 -5.15
CA VAL A 307 0.15 6.40 -4.21
C VAL A 307 -0.86 7.35 -4.84
N VAL A 308 -2.14 6.97 -4.85
CA VAL A 308 -3.24 7.81 -5.36
C VAL A 308 -4.32 7.91 -4.29
N PHE A 309 -4.76 9.14 -4.00
CA PHE A 309 -5.95 9.41 -3.19
C PHE A 309 -7.06 9.95 -4.09
N SER A 310 -8.23 9.32 -4.06
CA SER A 310 -9.40 9.68 -4.84
C SER A 310 -10.62 9.81 -3.95
N TYR A 311 -11.39 10.89 -4.11
CA TYR A 311 -12.60 11.15 -3.31
C TYR A 311 -12.36 11.07 -1.80
N THR A 312 -11.16 11.42 -1.35
CA THR A 312 -10.73 11.24 0.03
C THR A 312 -10.90 12.52 0.81
N PHE A 313 -11.55 12.45 1.97
CA PHE A 313 -11.59 13.58 2.91
C PHE A 313 -10.25 13.68 3.65
N MET A 314 -9.65 14.86 3.66
CA MET A 314 -8.38 15.15 4.31
C MET A 314 -8.59 16.24 5.36
N ASP A 315 -8.49 15.89 6.63
CA ASP A 315 -8.52 16.86 7.73
C ASP A 315 -7.21 17.67 7.79
N LYS A 316 -7.18 18.71 8.64
CA LYS A 316 -6.08 19.67 8.82
C LYS A 316 -4.75 19.05 9.28
N VAL A 317 -4.73 17.75 9.55
CA VAL A 317 -3.51 16.99 9.85
C VAL A 317 -2.62 16.85 8.61
N VAL A 318 -3.19 16.89 7.40
CA VAL A 318 -2.40 16.82 6.16
C VAL A 318 -1.71 18.15 5.91
N ILE A 319 -0.38 18.12 5.78
CA ILE A 319 0.41 19.33 5.59
C ILE A 319 0.25 19.91 4.17
N PRO A 320 0.48 21.22 3.95
CA PRO A 320 0.32 21.86 2.65
C PRO A 320 1.11 21.18 1.53
N GLU A 321 2.37 20.81 1.79
CA GLU A 321 3.25 20.13 0.83
C GLU A 321 2.68 18.79 0.34
N GLY A 322 1.89 18.12 1.19
CA GLY A 322 1.21 16.85 0.93
C GLY A 322 2.15 15.65 0.86
N TRP A 323 3.29 15.76 0.17
CA TRP A 323 4.15 14.63 -0.18
C TRP A 323 5.62 14.90 0.08
N ASN A 324 6.40 13.83 0.29
CA ASN A 324 7.83 13.92 0.55
C ASN A 324 8.61 12.98 -0.39
N SER A 325 9.65 13.48 -1.06
CA SER A 325 10.45 12.66 -2.00
C SER A 325 11.48 11.75 -1.32
N TRP A 326 11.52 11.77 0.02
CA TRP A 326 12.50 11.08 0.86
C TRP A 326 13.95 11.46 0.53
N ARG A 327 14.62 10.68 -0.33
CA ARG A 327 16.01 10.86 -0.76
C ARG A 327 16.11 10.96 -2.29
N ILE A 328 14.97 10.98 -2.98
CA ILE A 328 14.93 11.13 -4.43
C ILE A 328 15.16 12.61 -4.74
N GLN A 329 16.27 12.89 -5.41
CA GLN A 329 16.71 14.26 -5.71
C GLN A 329 15.86 14.90 -6.81
N GLN A 330 15.42 14.11 -7.80
CA GLN A 330 14.62 14.57 -8.94
C GLN A 330 13.34 13.72 -9.06
N PRO A 331 12.38 13.86 -8.12
CA PRO A 331 11.13 13.10 -8.16
C PRO A 331 10.34 13.31 -9.47
N GLU A 332 10.42 14.48 -10.09
CA GLU A 332 9.73 14.88 -11.33
C GLU A 332 10.18 14.13 -12.59
N THR A 333 11.43 13.66 -12.61
CA THR A 333 12.00 12.82 -13.68
C THR A 333 12.14 11.35 -13.25
N SER A 334 11.82 11.03 -12.00
CA SER A 334 11.77 9.66 -11.51
C SER A 334 10.50 8.93 -11.98
N GLY A 335 10.33 7.68 -11.54
CA GLY A 335 9.08 6.93 -11.71
C GLY A 335 8.02 7.19 -10.65
N VAL A 336 8.24 8.13 -9.71
CA VAL A 336 7.28 8.45 -8.65
C VAL A 336 5.99 8.99 -9.25
N TYR A 337 4.86 8.47 -8.76
CA TYR A 337 3.52 8.89 -9.19
C TYR A 337 2.61 9.07 -7.98
N TYR A 338 2.52 10.32 -7.51
CA TYR A 338 1.66 10.71 -6.40
C TYR A 338 0.53 11.60 -6.89
N GLY A 339 -0.70 11.09 -6.77
CA GLY A 339 -1.89 11.68 -7.37
C GLY A 339 -2.98 11.96 -6.36
N GLU A 340 -3.67 13.08 -6.53
CA GLU A 340 -4.89 13.44 -5.82
C GLU A 340 -6.01 13.68 -6.85
N TYR A 341 -7.21 13.16 -6.58
CA TYR A 341 -8.37 13.29 -7.45
C TYR A 341 -9.63 13.56 -6.63
N GLN A 342 -10.23 14.73 -6.82
CA GLN A 342 -11.46 15.15 -6.12
C GLN A 342 -11.43 14.92 -4.59
N CYS A 343 -10.26 15.12 -3.98
CA CYS A 343 -10.10 15.11 -2.53
C CYS A 343 -10.74 16.37 -1.93
N SER A 344 -11.21 16.28 -0.68
CA SER A 344 -11.94 17.36 -0.02
C SER A 344 -11.47 17.57 1.43
N GLY A 345 -11.92 18.63 2.08
CA GLY A 345 -11.55 18.96 3.46
C GLY A 345 -10.37 19.93 3.56
N PRO A 346 -10.08 20.44 4.77
CA PRO A 346 -9.09 21.49 4.99
C PRO A 346 -7.65 21.08 4.62
N GLY A 347 -7.32 19.79 4.68
CA GLY A 347 -6.03 19.23 4.28
C GLY A 347 -5.86 18.99 2.78
N ALA A 348 -6.93 19.11 1.99
CA ALA A 348 -6.93 18.85 0.54
C ALA A 348 -6.60 20.09 -0.32
N ASN A 349 -6.18 21.21 0.29
CA ASN A 349 -5.82 22.41 -0.46
C ASN A 349 -4.61 22.16 -1.37
N TRP A 350 -4.82 22.27 -2.69
CA TRP A 350 -3.80 22.02 -3.71
C TRP A 350 -2.67 23.07 -3.75
N THR A 351 -2.95 24.31 -3.33
CA THR A 351 -2.06 25.47 -3.57
C THR A 351 -0.64 25.28 -3.01
N GLY A 352 -0.49 24.55 -1.91
CA GLY A 352 0.79 24.33 -1.23
C GLY A 352 1.51 23.03 -1.62
N ARG A 353 0.95 22.22 -2.51
CA ARG A 353 1.50 20.91 -2.86
C ARG A 353 2.86 21.04 -3.52
N VAL A 354 3.72 20.05 -3.27
CA VAL A 354 5.00 19.94 -3.99
C VAL A 354 4.75 19.89 -5.50
N HIS A 355 5.58 20.58 -6.27
CA HIS A 355 5.39 20.80 -7.71
C HIS A 355 5.36 19.52 -8.57
N TRP A 356 5.86 18.41 -8.04
CA TRP A 356 5.88 17.09 -8.70
C TRP A 356 4.68 16.20 -8.32
N ALA A 357 3.82 16.64 -7.39
CA ALA A 357 2.53 16.01 -7.14
C ALA A 357 1.59 16.23 -8.33
N ARG A 358 0.62 15.34 -8.52
CA ARG A 358 -0.31 15.40 -9.66
C ARG A 358 -1.74 15.59 -9.20
N LEU A 359 -2.37 16.65 -9.68
CA LEU A 359 -3.83 16.77 -9.63
C LEU A 359 -4.37 16.03 -10.85
N LEU A 360 -5.03 14.90 -10.61
CA LEU A 360 -5.44 14.01 -11.69
C LEU A 360 -6.70 14.55 -12.38
N THR A 361 -6.75 14.36 -13.69
CA THR A 361 -7.98 14.46 -14.49
C THR A 361 -8.87 13.24 -14.28
N ASP A 362 -10.12 13.29 -14.74
CA ASP A 362 -11.05 12.16 -14.70
C ASP A 362 -10.45 10.92 -15.40
N GLU A 363 -9.82 11.10 -16.57
CA GLU A 363 -9.18 10.03 -17.33
C GLU A 363 -7.96 9.44 -16.63
N GLU A 364 -7.12 10.28 -16.00
CA GLU A 364 -5.93 9.82 -15.29
C GLU A 364 -6.26 9.11 -13.98
N ALA A 365 -7.33 9.54 -13.30
CA ALA A 365 -7.78 8.90 -12.06
C ALA A 365 -8.44 7.54 -12.33
N GLN A 366 -9.11 7.40 -13.49
CA GLN A 366 -9.93 6.25 -13.83
C GLN A 366 -9.26 4.91 -13.51
N PRO A 367 -8.00 4.59 -13.84
CA PRO A 367 -7.39 3.28 -13.57
C PRO A 367 -7.28 2.88 -12.09
N PHE A 368 -7.48 3.83 -11.16
CA PHE A 368 -7.25 3.65 -9.73
C PHE A 368 -8.54 3.53 -8.90
N LEU A 369 -9.72 3.73 -9.51
CA LEU A 369 -10.96 3.97 -8.75
C LEU A 369 -11.74 2.72 -8.31
N GLY A 370 -11.43 1.54 -8.83
CA GLY A 370 -12.25 0.35 -8.61
C GLY A 370 -11.47 -0.95 -8.61
N THR A 371 -12.18 -2.05 -8.36
CA THR A 371 -11.61 -3.39 -8.14
C THR A 371 -10.83 -3.93 -9.36
N TYR A 372 -11.08 -3.43 -10.56
CA TYR A 372 -10.23 -3.74 -11.73
C TYR A 372 -8.77 -3.31 -11.53
N TYR A 373 -8.50 -2.28 -10.72
CA TYR A 373 -7.14 -1.89 -10.35
C TYR A 373 -6.37 -3.05 -9.73
N ILE A 374 -7.05 -3.99 -9.08
CA ILE A 374 -6.44 -5.18 -8.47
C ILE A 374 -6.87 -6.47 -9.18
N TYR A 375 -7.39 -6.39 -10.41
CA TYR A 375 -7.94 -7.53 -11.15
C TYR A 375 -9.04 -8.29 -10.39
N GLY A 376 -9.85 -7.57 -9.62
CA GLY A 376 -10.80 -8.11 -8.64
C GLY A 376 -11.78 -9.13 -9.22
N ASP A 377 -12.25 -8.96 -10.46
CA ASP A 377 -13.19 -9.89 -11.10
C ASP A 377 -12.70 -11.34 -11.12
N SER A 378 -11.37 -11.57 -11.08
CA SER A 378 -10.79 -12.91 -11.15
C SER A 378 -10.61 -13.61 -9.80
N TRP A 379 -10.73 -12.90 -8.67
CA TRP A 379 -10.39 -13.46 -7.37
C TRP A 379 -11.09 -12.86 -6.15
N LEU A 380 -11.64 -11.67 -6.27
CA LEU A 380 -12.20 -10.96 -5.13
C LEU A 380 -13.59 -11.50 -4.83
N LEU A 381 -13.73 -12.08 -3.64
CA LEU A 381 -14.99 -12.55 -3.10
C LEU A 381 -15.34 -11.72 -1.87
N GLY A 382 -16.64 -11.50 -1.64
CA GLY A 382 -17.13 -10.92 -0.40
C GLY A 382 -16.76 -11.78 0.81
N PRO A 383 -16.84 -11.22 2.04
CA PRO A 383 -16.60 -12.00 3.24
C PRO A 383 -17.62 -13.16 3.32
N PRO A 384 -17.24 -14.35 3.80
CA PRO A 384 -18.20 -15.42 4.06
C PRO A 384 -19.31 -14.95 4.99
N SER A 385 -20.53 -15.45 4.80
CA SER A 385 -21.62 -15.19 5.73
C SER A 385 -21.24 -15.68 7.13
N ALA A 386 -21.63 -14.89 8.14
CA ALA A 386 -21.51 -15.22 9.55
C ALA A 386 -22.38 -16.41 9.92
#